data_AF-A0A2D8HDD0-F1
#
_entry.id   AF-A0A2D8HDD0-F1
#
_cell.length_a   1.000
_cell.length_b   1.000
_cell.length_c   1.000
_cell.angle_alpha   90.00
_cell.angle_beta   90.00
_cell.angle_gamma   90.00
#
_symmetry.space_group_name_H-M   'P 1'
#
loop_
_entity.id
_entity.type
_entity.pdbx_description
1 polymer ?
#
loop_
_entity_poly.entity_id
_entity_poly.type
_entity_poly.pdbx_seq_one_letter_code
_entity_poly.pdbx_strand_id
1 'polypeptide(L)' 'MKDVGLRIRVQRELREQFLEACRKQDKPAAQVLREFMRAYIQECSVANQAIVPKKNQVK' A
#
# COMPACT_ATOMS: atom_id res chain seq x y z
N MET A 1 1.75 16.42 6.54
CA MET A 1 0.82 15.27 6.43
C MET A 1 1.38 14.15 7.29
N LYS A 2 0.59 13.55 8.19
CA LYS A 2 1.08 12.44 9.03
C LYS A 2 0.96 11.15 8.23
N ASP A 3 2.09 10.57 7.84
CA ASP A 3 2.12 9.19 7.40
C ASP A 3 1.64 8.28 8.54
N VAL A 4 0.78 7.33 8.23
CA VAL A 4 0.31 6.32 9.19
C VAL A 4 0.99 4.98 8.88
N GLY A 5 1.52 4.33 9.91
CA GLY A 5 2.08 2.99 9.78
C GLY A 5 0.98 1.93 9.79
N LEU A 6 1.02 1.01 8.83
CA LEU A 6 0.17 -0.19 8.80
C LEU A 6 1.04 -1.41 9.15
N ARG A 7 0.67 -2.15 10.21
CA ARG A 7 1.34 -3.40 10.58
C ARG A 7 0.52 -4.59 10.07
N ILE A 8 1.10 -5.36 9.15
CA ILE A 8 0.49 -6.57 8.61
C ILE A 8 1.33 -7.78 9.06
N ARG A 9 0.67 -8.87 9.46
CA ARG A 9 1.31 -10.16 9.67
C ARG A 9 1.16 -10.98 8.40
N VAL A 10 2.28 -11.47 7.88
CA VAL A 10 2.33 -12.33 6.69
C VAL A 10 3.23 -13.52 6.97
N GLN A 11 3.07 -14.58 6.18
CA GLN A 11 4.00 -15.71 6.22
C GLN A 11 5.41 -15.26 5.83
N ARG A 12 6.41 -15.92 6.42
CA ARG A 12 7.82 -15.61 6.17
C ARG A 12 8.18 -15.76 4.69
N GLU A 13 7.77 -16.86 4.08
CA GLU A 13 8.06 -17.18 2.69
C GLU A 13 7.46 -16.14 1.73
N LEU A 14 6.23 -15.68 2.00
CA LEU A 14 5.60 -14.61 1.22
C LEU A 14 6.41 -13.31 1.28
N ARG A 15 6.90 -12.94 2.47
CA ARG A 15 7.75 -11.76 2.63
C ARG A 15 9.06 -11.90 1.84
N GLU A 16 9.70 -13.06 1.91
CA GLU A 16 10.98 -13.32 1.22
C GLU A 16 10.79 -13.23 -0.31
N GLN A 17 9.76 -13.88 -0.85
CA GLN A 17 9.43 -13.81 -2.28
C GLN A 17 9.07 -12.39 -2.72
N PHE A 18 8.27 -11.66 -1.93
CA PHE A 18 7.91 -10.28 -2.23
C PHE A 18 9.13 -9.35 -2.25
N LEU A 19 10.04 -9.51 -1.27
CA LEU A 19 11.27 -8.73 -1.22
C LEU A 19 12.19 -9.04 -2.40
N GLU A 20 12.30 -10.30 -2.80
CA GLU A 20 13.08 -10.68 -3.99
C GLU A 20 12.50 -10.06 -5.26
N ALA A 21 11.17 -10.11 -5.44
CA ALA A 21 10.51 -9.49 -6.58
C ALA A 21 10.69 -7.96 -6.62
N CYS A 22 10.68 -7.31 -5.45
CA CYS A 22 10.96 -5.87 -5.34
C CYS A 22 12.41 -5.54 -5.71
N ARG A 23 13.37 -6.35 -5.26
CA ARG A 23 14.80 -6.21 -5.61
C ARG A 23 15.04 -6.37 -7.11
N LYS A 24 14.39 -7.33 -7.76
CA LYS A 24 14.48 -7.53 -9.23
C LYS A 24 13.97 -6.32 -10.02
N GLN A 25 13.04 -5.56 -9.44
CA GLN A 25 12.46 -4.36 -10.05
C GLN A 25 13.17 -3.06 -9.63
N ASP A 26 14.24 -3.15 -8.82
CA ASP A 26 14.94 -2.02 -8.22
C ASP A 26 14.01 -1.03 -7.48
N LYS A 27 12.88 -1.53 -6.97
CA LYS A 27 11.87 -0.73 -6.27
C LYS A 27 11.82 -1.09 -4.78
N PRO A 28 11.71 -0.12 -3.87
CA PRO A 28 11.51 -0.42 -2.47
C PRO A 28 10.13 -1.06 -2.24
N ALA A 29 10.06 -2.07 -1.38
CA ALA A 29 8.83 -2.81 -1.06
C ALA A 29 7.65 -1.90 -0.66
N ALA A 30 7.93 -0.82 0.07
CA ALA A 30 6.91 0.16 0.46
C ALA A 30 6.34 0.93 -0.74
N GLN A 31 7.12 1.17 -1.78
CA GLN A 31 6.63 1.82 -3.00
C GLN A 31 5.74 0.88 -3.79
N VAL A 32 6.16 -0.37 -3.99
CA VAL A 32 5.35 -1.40 -4.67
C VAL A 32 4.03 -1.59 -3.94
N LEU A 33 4.05 -1.65 -2.60
CA LEU A 33 2.83 -1.79 -1.80
C LEU A 33 1.89 -0.58 -1.96
N ARG A 34 2.42 0.65 -2.01
CA ARG A 34 1.61 1.86 -2.24
C ARG A 34 1.03 1.91 -3.65
N GLU A 35 1.81 1.55 -4.67
CA GLU A 35 1.35 1.45 -6.06
C GLU A 35 0.23 0.40 -6.16
N PHE A 36 0.45 -0.78 -5.57
CA PHE A 36 -0.54 -1.85 -5.51
C PHE A 36 -1.82 -1.43 -4.79
N MET A 37 -1.71 -0.79 -3.62
CA MET A 37 -2.88 -0.27 -2.90
C MET A 37 -3.65 0.76 -3.73
N ARG A 38 -2.97 1.64 -4.48
CA ARG A 38 -3.64 2.61 -5.35
C ARG A 38 -4.34 1.93 -6.52
N ALA A 39 -3.69 0.98 -7.19
CA ALA A 39 -4.27 0.22 -8.28
C ALA A 39 -5.48 -0.61 -7.79
N TYR A 40 -5.32 -1.30 -6.67
CA TYR A 40 -6.38 -2.07 -6.03
C TYR A 40 -7.57 -1.18 -5.63
N ILE A 41 -7.33 0.02 -5.09
CA ILE A 41 -8.40 0.99 -4.82
C ILE A 41 -9.02 1.49 -6.12
N GLN A 42 -8.28 1.73 -7.21
CA GLN A 42 -8.88 2.12 -8.49
C GLN A 42 -9.80 1.01 -9.03
N GLU A 43 -9.33 -0.23 -9.02
CA GLU A 43 -10.11 -1.41 -9.44
C GLU A 43 -11.33 -1.63 -8.55
N CYS A 44 -11.17 -1.56 -7.22
CA CYS A 44 -12.28 -1.69 -6.28
C CYS A 44 -13.17 -0.46 -6.20
N SER A 45 -12.69 0.75 -6.50
CA SER A 45 -13.48 1.99 -6.43
C SER A 45 -14.42 2.13 -7.62
N VAL A 46 -14.18 1.43 -8.73
CA VAL A 46 -15.23 1.20 -9.73
C VAL A 46 -16.41 0.43 -9.09
N ALA A 47 -16.19 -0.36 -8.04
CA ALA A 47 -17.22 -1.05 -7.26
C ALA A 47 -17.62 -0.35 -5.94
N ASN A 48 -16.81 0.52 -5.34
CA ASN A 48 -17.12 1.17 -4.07
C ASN A 48 -16.34 2.49 -3.85
N GLN A 49 -16.93 3.60 -4.30
CA GLN A 49 -16.48 4.96 -4.02
C GLN A 49 -16.57 5.26 -2.51
N ALA A 50 -15.49 5.10 -1.73
CA ALA A 50 -15.21 5.88 -0.52
C ALA A 50 -14.14 5.20 0.34
N ILE A 51 -12.89 5.68 0.29
CA ILE A 51 -12.08 5.88 1.49
C ILE A 51 -10.98 6.90 1.19
N VAL A 52 -11.39 8.16 1.00
CA VAL A 52 -10.51 9.28 1.34
C VAL A 52 -10.70 9.55 2.83
N PRO A 53 -9.75 9.23 3.72
CA PRO A 53 -9.80 9.80 5.06
C PRO A 53 -9.44 11.29 4.93
N LYS A 54 -10.48 12.12 4.77
CA LYS A 54 -10.42 13.54 5.07
C LYS A 54 -9.93 13.67 6.52
N LYS A 55 -8.71 14.14 6.73
CA LYS A 55 -8.27 14.67 8.03
C LYS A 55 -8.01 16.17 7.91
N ASN A 56 -9.09 16.95 8.10
CA ASN A 56 -9.23 18.05 9.07
C ASN A 56 -8.13 18.04 10.16
N GLN A 57 -7.56 19.12 10.71
CA GLN A 57 -7.76 20.57 10.84
C GLN A 57 -6.35 21.16 11.19
N VAL A 58 -6.02 22.45 11.33
CA VAL A 58 -6.64 23.57 12.07
C VAL A 58 -5.94 24.86 11.60
N LYS A 59 -6.69 25.95 11.41
CA LYS A 59 -6.18 27.31 11.66
C LYS A 59 -7.24 28.07 12.42
#